data_AF-A0A394D9L8-F1
#
_entry.id   AF-A0A394D9L8-F1
#
_cell.length_a   1.000
_cell.length_b   1.000
_cell.length_c   1.000
_cell.angle_alpha   90.00
_cell.angle_beta   90.00
_cell.angle_gamma   90.00
#
_symmetry.space_group_name_H-M   'P 1'
#
loop_
_entity.id
_entity.type
_entity.pdbx_description
1 polymer ?
#
loop_
_entity_poly.entity_id
_entity_poly.type
_entity_poly.pdbx_seq_one_letter_code
_entity_poly.pdbx_strand_id
1 'polypeptide(L)'
;MAPYLNGGTGVEMMELSPAAVAFSERRTGSSMMEELVPEITTHALSYLDYPSLCRLSMTNSLMRKAANDDNAWKALYHKDYTLEQDSVTPTNGWKAYYAATRAIVNVNTEFFNIVRDKSIPSMSRFWLNADYVKCIRASGELFSGYNAVIQSWQLVFNWEQGLNFQVRDVRARVLTDMAWVTMKTYVDLDTGPFNMTNVFEFHNGRWYMVHHHSSVMNGEVEQHNVHG
;
A
#
# COMPACT_ATOMS: atom_id res chain seq x y z
N MET A 1 -50.66 33.61 -73.94
CA MET A 1 -51.67 33.74 -72.87
C MET A 1 -50.95 33.44 -71.56
N ALA A 2 -50.70 34.45 -70.72
CA ALA A 2 -50.08 34.36 -69.39
C ALA A 2 -50.95 35.19 -68.42
N PRO A 3 -50.98 34.94 -67.09
CA PRO A 3 -49.91 35.42 -66.16
C PRO A 3 -49.65 34.50 -64.90
N TYR A 4 -48.41 34.25 -64.45
CA TYR A 4 -47.58 34.92 -63.39
C TYR A 4 -47.74 34.45 -61.90
N LEU A 5 -46.56 34.35 -61.23
CA LEU A 5 -46.21 34.51 -59.77
C LEU A 5 -46.43 33.31 -58.81
N ASN A 6 -45.69 33.08 -57.70
CA ASN A 6 -44.36 33.43 -57.16
C ASN A 6 -44.20 32.69 -55.80
N GLY A 7 -42.98 32.34 -55.39
CA GLY A 7 -42.46 32.31 -54.00
C GLY A 7 -43.12 31.48 -52.87
N GLY A 8 -42.35 30.60 -52.24
CA GLY A 8 -42.67 30.02 -50.93
C GLY A 8 -41.58 29.08 -50.38
N THR A 9 -40.52 29.65 -49.82
CA THR A 9 -39.53 28.93 -48.99
C THR A 9 -40.16 28.54 -47.65
N GLY A 10 -40.47 27.25 -47.48
CA GLY A 10 -40.88 26.68 -46.20
C GLY A 10 -39.68 26.57 -45.25
N VAL A 11 -39.70 27.35 -44.18
CA VAL A 11 -38.85 27.14 -43.01
C VAL A 11 -39.51 26.03 -42.19
N GLU A 12 -39.00 24.80 -42.27
CA GLU A 12 -39.30 23.79 -41.26
C GLU A 12 -38.49 24.13 -40.00
N MET A 13 -39.17 24.72 -39.01
CA MET A 13 -38.65 24.77 -37.64
C MET A 13 -38.56 23.33 -37.13
N MET A 14 -37.35 22.79 -37.10
CA MET A 14 -37.04 21.56 -36.41
C MET A 14 -37.22 21.81 -34.91
N GLU A 15 -38.40 21.46 -34.36
CA GLU A 15 -38.62 21.45 -32.92
C GLU A 15 -37.63 20.49 -32.27
N LEU A 16 -36.63 21.07 -31.59
CA LEU A 16 -35.72 20.32 -30.73
C LEU A 16 -36.52 19.68 -29.60
N SER A 17 -36.38 18.37 -29.43
CA SER A 17 -37.02 17.63 -28.34
C SER A 17 -36.67 18.28 -26.98
N PRO A 18 -37.61 18.39 -26.01
CA PRO A 18 -37.35 18.96 -24.69
C PRO A 18 -36.20 18.25 -23.94
N ALA A 19 -35.92 16.99 -24.28
CA ALA A 19 -34.83 16.21 -23.72
C ALA A 19 -33.43 16.67 -24.21
N ALA A 20 -33.31 17.14 -25.46
CA ALA A 20 -32.07 17.68 -26.00
C ALA A 20 -31.74 19.06 -25.41
N VAL A 21 -32.79 19.87 -25.14
CA VAL A 21 -32.66 21.15 -24.43
C VAL A 21 -32.29 20.91 -22.96
N ALA A 22 -32.87 19.90 -22.30
CA ALA A 22 -32.53 19.53 -20.93
C ALA A 22 -31.11 18.93 -20.75
N PHE A 23 -30.56 18.27 -21.78
CA PHE A 23 -29.16 17.81 -21.79
C PHE A 23 -28.17 18.96 -22.07
N SER A 24 -28.60 19.99 -22.80
CA SER A 24 -27.84 21.22 -23.06
C SER A 24 -27.82 22.15 -21.83
N GLU A 25 -28.94 22.25 -21.11
CA GLU A 25 -29.10 23.18 -19.97
C GLU A 25 -28.43 22.72 -18.67
N ARG A 26 -27.91 21.48 -18.59
CA ARG A 26 -27.09 21.04 -17.45
C ARG A 26 -25.59 21.32 -17.59
N ARG A 27 -25.14 21.91 -18.70
CA ARG A 27 -23.73 22.27 -18.94
C ARG A 27 -23.40 23.76 -18.75
N THR A 28 -24.35 24.56 -18.28
CA THR A 28 -24.12 26.00 -18.09
C THR A 28 -23.49 26.28 -16.72
N GLY A 29 -22.20 26.62 -16.70
CA GLY A 29 -21.63 27.44 -15.63
C GLY A 29 -20.18 27.20 -15.23
N SER A 30 -19.58 26.06 -15.57
CA SER A 30 -18.17 25.77 -15.21
C SER A 30 -17.23 26.27 -16.30
N SER A 31 -16.25 27.10 -15.97
CA SER A 31 -15.18 27.41 -16.93
C SER A 31 -14.31 26.17 -17.17
N MET A 32 -13.67 26.07 -18.34
CA MET A 32 -12.69 25.01 -18.63
C MET A 32 -11.60 24.90 -17.54
N MET A 33 -11.26 26.02 -16.89
CA MET A 33 -10.32 26.01 -15.77
C MET A 33 -10.91 25.34 -14.52
N GLU A 34 -12.18 25.55 -14.22
CA GLU A 34 -12.88 24.93 -13.08
C GLU A 34 -13.04 23.42 -13.27
N GLU A 35 -13.18 22.95 -14.52
CA GLU A 35 -13.20 21.51 -14.84
C GLU A 35 -11.85 20.83 -14.59
N LEU A 36 -10.72 21.56 -14.75
CA LEU A 36 -9.36 21.05 -14.52
C LEU A 36 -8.91 21.12 -13.05
N VAL A 37 -9.60 21.89 -12.20
CA VAL A 37 -9.24 22.06 -10.78
C VAL A 37 -9.04 20.73 -10.03
N PRO A 38 -9.89 19.69 -10.19
CA PRO A 38 -9.71 18.42 -9.48
C PRO A 38 -8.40 17.70 -9.85
N GLU A 39 -8.03 17.71 -11.13
CA GLU A 39 -6.82 17.07 -11.65
C GLU A 39 -5.58 17.83 -11.20
N ILE A 40 -5.59 19.17 -11.29
CA ILE A 40 -4.51 20.04 -10.80
C ILE A 40 -4.35 19.88 -9.29
N THR A 41 -5.45 19.81 -8.55
CA THR A 41 -5.43 19.60 -7.09
C THR A 41 -4.81 18.25 -6.76
N THR A 42 -5.26 17.18 -7.42
CA THR A 42 -4.70 15.83 -7.24
C THR A 42 -3.20 15.80 -7.54
N HIS A 43 -2.79 16.43 -8.65
CA HIS A 43 -1.39 16.53 -9.03
C HIS A 43 -0.57 17.28 -7.97
N ALA A 44 -1.05 18.44 -7.49
CA ALA A 44 -0.37 19.20 -6.44
C ALA A 44 -0.26 18.41 -5.12
N LEU A 45 -1.32 17.70 -4.73
CA LEU A 45 -1.34 16.88 -3.52
C LEU A 45 -0.40 15.67 -3.60
N SER A 46 -0.17 15.12 -4.80
CA SER A 46 0.73 13.97 -4.99
C SER A 46 2.19 14.24 -4.58
N TYR A 47 2.60 15.51 -4.50
CA TYR A 47 3.94 15.89 -4.03
C TYR A 47 4.07 15.91 -2.51
N LEU A 48 2.95 15.97 -1.77
CA LEU A 48 2.97 16.03 -0.32
C LEU A 48 3.39 14.69 0.29
N ASP A 49 4.13 14.75 1.39
CA ASP A 49 4.42 13.58 2.22
C ASP A 49 3.25 13.25 3.15
N TYR A 50 3.30 12.07 3.76
CA TYR A 50 2.28 11.61 4.72
C TYR A 50 1.98 12.64 5.83
N PRO A 51 2.98 13.21 6.53
CA PRO A 51 2.75 14.25 7.53
C PRO A 51 2.04 15.48 6.97
N SER A 52 2.41 15.92 5.76
CA SER A 52 1.82 17.12 5.15
C SER A 52 0.37 16.89 4.73
N LEU A 53 0.02 15.74 4.14
CA LEU A 53 -1.39 15.38 3.88
C LEU A 53 -2.21 15.31 5.17
N CYS A 54 -1.65 14.72 6.23
CA CYS A 54 -2.31 14.67 7.53
C CYS A 54 -2.55 16.07 8.10
N ARG A 55 -1.53 16.93 8.11
CA ARG A 55 -1.66 18.32 8.56
C ARG A 55 -2.69 19.09 7.74
N LEU A 56 -2.63 18.95 6.41
CA LEU A 56 -3.57 19.61 5.50
C LEU A 56 -5.01 19.22 5.82
N SER A 57 -5.26 17.95 6.10
CA SER A 57 -6.61 17.44 6.44
C SER A 57 -7.22 18.04 7.72
N MET A 58 -6.37 18.63 8.57
CA MET A 58 -6.76 19.23 9.85
C MET A 58 -6.95 20.75 9.77
N THR A 59 -6.72 21.40 8.63
CA THR A 59 -6.76 22.86 8.52
C THR A 59 -8.17 23.45 8.42
N ASN A 60 -8.95 23.04 7.42
CA ASN A 60 -10.34 23.45 7.22
C ASN A 60 -11.13 22.38 6.44
N SER A 61 -12.45 22.58 6.24
CA SER A 61 -13.32 21.61 5.57
C SER A 61 -12.95 21.33 4.11
N LEU A 62 -12.55 22.36 3.34
CA LEU A 62 -12.14 22.21 1.95
C LEU A 62 -10.83 21.43 1.84
N MET A 63 -9.85 21.78 2.67
CA MET A 63 -8.57 21.09 2.72
C MET A 63 -8.70 19.67 3.26
N ARG A 64 -9.63 19.43 4.18
CA ARG A 64 -10.00 18.07 4.60
C ARG A 64 -10.55 17.26 3.45
N LYS A 65 -11.44 17.82 2.63
CA LYS A 65 -11.96 17.13 1.44
C LYS A 65 -10.84 16.82 0.45
N ALA A 66 -10.00 17.80 0.14
CA ALA A 66 -8.87 17.64 -0.79
C ALA A 66 -7.84 16.61 -0.28
N ALA A 67 -7.43 16.69 0.98
CA ALA A 67 -6.47 15.75 1.57
C ALA A 67 -7.02 14.33 1.80
N ASN A 68 -8.33 14.12 1.64
CA ASN A 68 -8.96 12.80 1.66
C ASN A 68 -9.32 12.32 0.24
N ASP A 69 -8.85 13.00 -0.80
CA ASP A 69 -8.96 12.50 -2.17
C ASP A 69 -8.13 11.22 -2.32
N ASP A 70 -8.78 10.17 -2.83
CA ASP A 70 -8.19 8.83 -2.86
C ASP A 70 -7.02 8.72 -3.84
N ASN A 71 -7.01 9.52 -4.92
CA ASN A 71 -5.93 9.52 -5.90
C ASN A 71 -4.64 10.09 -5.32
N ALA A 72 -4.74 11.09 -4.43
CA ALA A 72 -3.58 11.61 -3.71
C ALA A 72 -2.93 10.52 -2.83
N TRP A 73 -3.74 9.71 -2.15
CA TRP A 73 -3.24 8.58 -1.35
C TRP A 73 -2.72 7.43 -2.21
N LYS A 74 -3.32 7.16 -3.38
CA LYS A 74 -2.80 6.19 -4.36
C LYS A 74 -1.40 6.60 -4.85
N ALA A 75 -1.26 7.87 -5.26
CA ALA A 75 0.02 8.41 -5.73
C ALA A 75 1.10 8.35 -4.64
N LEU A 76 0.74 8.71 -3.40
CA LEU A 76 1.66 8.61 -2.27
C LEU A 76 2.04 7.16 -1.96
N TYR A 77 1.10 6.22 -2.04
CA TYR A 77 1.39 4.78 -1.85
C TYR A 77 2.43 4.27 -2.85
N HIS A 78 2.27 4.61 -4.13
CA HIS A 78 3.21 4.22 -5.17
C HIS A 78 4.59 4.83 -4.99
N LYS A 79 4.64 6.08 -4.52
CA LYS A 79 5.89 6.77 -4.20
C LYS A 79 6.64 6.10 -3.04
N ASP A 80 5.93 5.69 -2.00
CA ASP A 80 6.55 5.23 -0.76
C ASP A 80 6.79 3.71 -0.68
N TYR A 81 6.03 2.89 -1.43
CA TYR A 81 6.04 1.43 -1.27
C TYR A 81 6.32 0.64 -2.55
N THR A 82 5.36 0.53 -3.46
CA THR A 82 5.49 -0.31 -4.65
C THR A 82 4.48 0.04 -5.73
N LEU A 83 4.87 -0.24 -6.98
CA LEU A 83 4.00 -0.20 -8.16
C LEU A 83 3.41 -1.57 -8.51
N GLU A 84 3.85 -2.63 -7.82
CA GLU A 84 3.33 -3.96 -8.06
C GLU A 84 1.83 -4.04 -7.70
N GLN A 85 1.04 -4.65 -8.57
CA GLN A 85 -0.43 -4.78 -8.47
C GLN A 85 -1.17 -3.43 -8.44
N ASP A 86 -0.88 -2.55 -9.39
CA ASP A 86 -1.58 -1.27 -9.61
C ASP A 86 -3.10 -1.42 -9.88
N SER A 87 -3.55 -2.64 -10.16
CA SER A 87 -4.97 -3.00 -10.32
C SER A 87 -5.73 -3.18 -9.00
N VAL A 88 -5.05 -3.14 -7.84
CA VAL A 88 -5.71 -3.27 -6.54
C VAL A 88 -6.67 -2.09 -6.32
N THR A 89 -7.88 -2.42 -5.87
CA THR A 89 -8.88 -1.45 -5.41
C THR A 89 -9.13 -1.70 -3.93
N PRO A 90 -8.51 -0.94 -3.01
CA PRO A 90 -8.68 -1.18 -1.59
C PRO A 90 -10.12 -0.97 -1.14
N THR A 91 -10.68 -1.93 -0.40
CA THR A 91 -12.09 -1.90 0.05
C THR A 91 -12.45 -0.66 0.87
N ASN A 92 -11.48 -0.12 1.62
CA ASN A 92 -11.64 1.07 2.47
C ASN A 92 -10.93 2.32 1.92
N GLY A 93 -10.59 2.32 0.63
CA GLY A 93 -9.84 3.40 -0.02
C GLY A 93 -8.32 3.36 0.22
N TRP A 94 -7.59 4.08 -0.63
CA TRP A 94 -6.14 4.17 -0.62
C TRP A 94 -5.58 4.80 0.65
N LYS A 95 -6.32 5.72 1.29
CA LYS A 95 -5.90 6.29 2.58
C LYS A 95 -5.77 5.21 3.66
N ALA A 96 -6.78 4.37 3.81
CA ALA A 96 -6.78 3.29 4.79
C ALA A 96 -5.72 2.24 4.44
N TYR A 97 -5.58 1.92 3.15
CA TYR A 97 -4.58 0.97 2.67
C TYR A 97 -3.14 1.44 2.91
N TYR A 98 -2.85 2.72 2.66
CA TYR A 98 -1.58 3.35 2.98
C TYR A 98 -1.30 3.27 4.48
N ALA A 99 -2.27 3.64 5.33
CA ALA A 99 -2.11 3.58 6.78
C ALA A 99 -1.82 2.15 7.28
N ALA A 100 -2.54 1.16 6.75
CA ALA A 100 -2.34 -0.25 7.11
C ALA A 100 -0.97 -0.77 6.64
N THR A 101 -0.54 -0.41 5.43
CA THR A 101 0.78 -0.78 4.90
C THR A 101 1.89 -0.15 5.73
N ARG A 102 1.76 1.13 6.08
CA ARG A 102 2.68 1.81 6.99
C ARG A 102 2.76 1.13 8.35
N ALA A 103 1.62 0.73 8.91
CA ALA A 103 1.58 -0.01 10.17
C ALA A 103 2.34 -1.34 10.09
N ILE A 104 2.13 -2.11 9.01
CA ILE A 104 2.81 -3.40 8.80
C ILE A 104 4.32 -3.24 8.59
N VAL A 105 4.77 -2.25 7.83
CA VAL A 105 6.21 -1.97 7.66
C VAL A 105 6.85 -1.60 9.01
N ASN A 106 6.16 -0.84 9.85
CA ASN A 106 6.63 -0.51 11.19
C ASN A 106 6.68 -1.75 12.11
N VAL A 107 5.65 -2.59 12.09
CA VAL A 107 5.61 -3.87 12.85
C VAL A 107 6.73 -4.80 12.39
N ASN A 108 6.99 -4.89 11.09
CA ASN A 108 8.11 -5.66 10.56
C ASN A 108 9.47 -5.10 11.02
N THR A 109 9.59 -3.77 11.14
CA THR A 109 10.79 -3.15 11.72
C THR A 109 10.96 -3.49 13.20
N GLU A 110 9.86 -3.54 13.96
CA GLU A 110 9.85 -3.96 15.36
C GLU A 110 10.37 -5.40 15.54
N PHE A 111 10.03 -6.32 14.64
CA PHE A 111 10.59 -7.67 14.64
C PHE A 111 12.13 -7.67 14.65
N PHE A 112 12.76 -6.90 13.75
CA PHE A 112 14.22 -6.82 13.70
C PHE A 112 14.81 -6.12 14.93
N ASN A 113 14.13 -5.14 15.50
CA ASN A 113 14.53 -4.53 16.78
C ASN A 113 14.51 -5.57 17.91
N ILE A 114 13.44 -6.38 18.02
CA ILE A 114 13.34 -7.44 19.02
C ILE A 114 14.46 -8.48 18.84
N VAL A 115 14.78 -8.85 17.60
CA VAL A 115 15.86 -9.79 17.29
C VAL A 115 17.22 -9.21 17.68
N ARG A 116 17.50 -7.94 17.38
CA ARG A 116 18.72 -7.24 17.78
C ARG A 116 18.86 -7.17 19.30
N ASP A 117 17.76 -6.87 19.99
CA ASP A 117 17.73 -6.73 21.45
C ASP A 117 17.70 -8.10 22.18
N LYS A 118 17.59 -9.21 21.44
CA LYS A 118 17.53 -10.59 21.95
C LYS A 118 16.45 -10.77 23.05
N SER A 119 15.34 -10.04 22.95
CA SER A 119 14.30 -10.02 23.98
C SER A 119 13.24 -11.10 23.78
N ILE A 120 13.36 -12.21 24.52
CA ILE A 120 12.35 -13.28 24.52
C ILE A 120 10.98 -12.81 25.00
N PRO A 121 10.84 -11.98 26.06
CA PRO A 121 9.54 -11.45 26.44
C PRO A 121 8.87 -10.63 25.33
N SER A 122 9.64 -9.83 24.59
CA SER A 122 9.10 -9.07 23.45
C SER A 122 8.74 -9.98 22.28
N MET A 123 9.60 -10.96 21.93
CA MET A 123 9.32 -11.95 20.88
C MET A 123 8.06 -12.76 21.20
N SER A 124 7.90 -13.19 22.46
CA SER A 124 6.71 -13.89 22.95
C SER A 124 5.43 -13.07 22.77
N ARG A 125 5.45 -11.76 23.03
CA ARG A 125 4.30 -10.87 22.80
C ARG A 125 4.09 -10.50 21.33
N PHE A 126 5.05 -10.78 20.47
CA PHE A 126 5.02 -10.41 19.05
C PHE A 126 4.36 -11.49 18.19
N TRP A 127 4.55 -12.76 18.55
CA TRP A 127 3.88 -13.90 17.93
C TRP A 127 2.46 -14.06 18.46
N LEU A 128 1.54 -14.50 17.58
CA LEU A 128 0.22 -14.92 17.99
C LEU A 128 0.31 -16.21 18.81
N ASN A 129 -0.37 -16.25 19.96
CA ASN A 129 -0.45 -17.46 20.77
C ASN A 129 -1.48 -18.44 20.20
N ALA A 130 -1.08 -19.16 19.14
CA ALA A 130 -1.91 -20.16 18.47
C ALA A 130 -1.10 -21.42 18.12
N ASP A 131 -1.80 -22.53 17.89
CA ASP A 131 -1.21 -23.83 17.51
C ASP A 131 -0.74 -23.88 16.04
N TYR A 132 -1.31 -23.03 15.19
CA TYR A 132 -1.04 -23.02 13.76
C TYR A 132 0.15 -22.16 13.35
N VAL A 133 0.73 -21.34 14.24
CA VAL A 133 1.89 -20.51 13.86
C VAL A 133 3.08 -21.37 13.41
N LYS A 134 3.89 -20.84 12.49
CA LYS A 134 5.02 -21.57 11.87
C LYS A 134 6.27 -20.70 11.79
N CYS A 135 7.43 -21.28 12.12
CA CYS A 135 8.74 -20.66 11.89
C CYS A 135 9.60 -21.63 11.08
N ILE A 136 10.10 -21.18 9.93
CA ILE A 136 11.00 -21.94 9.07
C ILE A 136 12.35 -21.22 9.04
N ARG A 137 13.40 -21.94 9.46
CA ARG A 137 14.78 -21.43 9.48
C ARG A 137 15.44 -21.61 8.12
N ALA A 138 16.48 -20.83 7.86
CA ALA A 138 17.30 -20.96 6.66
C ALA A 138 17.98 -22.33 6.51
N SER A 139 18.13 -23.08 7.62
CA SER A 139 18.59 -24.47 7.66
C SER A 139 17.56 -25.49 7.15
N GLY A 140 16.31 -25.07 6.92
CA GLY A 140 15.18 -25.94 6.55
C GLY A 140 14.39 -26.50 7.74
N GLU A 141 14.79 -26.20 8.98
CA GLU A 141 14.05 -26.63 10.18
C GLU A 141 12.69 -25.93 10.28
N LEU A 142 11.65 -26.71 10.58
CA LEU A 142 10.29 -26.25 10.80
C LEU A 142 9.89 -26.36 12.27
N PHE A 143 9.45 -25.24 12.85
CA PHE A 143 8.84 -25.19 14.18
C PHE A 143 7.35 -24.86 14.04
N SER A 144 6.49 -25.67 14.66
CA SER A 144 5.04 -25.56 14.57
C SER A 144 4.40 -25.39 15.95
N GLY A 145 3.54 -24.39 16.07
CA GLY A 145 2.86 -24.03 17.31
C GLY A 145 3.66 -23.07 18.18
N TYR A 146 2.95 -22.23 18.94
CA TYR A 146 3.54 -21.11 19.68
C TYR A 146 4.74 -21.51 20.55
N ASN A 147 4.61 -22.54 21.37
CA ASN A 147 5.68 -22.96 22.29
C ASN A 147 6.96 -23.36 21.54
N ALA A 148 6.85 -24.15 20.47
CA ALA A 148 8.00 -24.58 19.67
C ALA A 148 8.67 -23.38 18.97
N VAL A 149 7.86 -22.45 18.45
CA VAL A 149 8.36 -21.22 17.85
C VAL A 149 9.13 -20.38 18.87
N ILE A 150 8.58 -20.10 20.05
CA ILE A 150 9.26 -19.29 21.07
C ILE A 150 10.54 -19.98 21.59
N GLN A 151 10.52 -21.30 21.77
CA GLN A 151 11.72 -22.07 22.13
C GLN A 151 12.81 -21.99 21.06
N SER A 152 12.44 -22.01 19.77
CA SER A 152 13.41 -21.83 18.68
C SER A 152 14.12 -20.47 18.76
N TRP A 153 13.40 -19.40 19.10
CA TRP A 153 13.98 -18.06 19.29
C TRP A 153 14.88 -17.98 20.52
N GLN A 154 14.56 -18.68 21.61
CA GLN A 154 15.44 -18.79 22.79
C GLN A 154 16.80 -19.36 22.43
N LEU A 155 16.83 -20.42 21.62
CA LEU A 155 18.09 -21.03 21.16
C LEU A 155 18.93 -20.04 20.34
N VAL A 156 18.30 -19.29 19.44
CA VAL A 156 18.97 -18.29 18.60
C VAL A 156 19.53 -17.14 19.43
N PHE A 157 18.77 -16.66 20.42
CA PHE A 157 19.18 -15.52 21.24
C PHE A 157 20.28 -15.88 22.24
N ASN A 158 20.45 -17.17 22.57
CA ASN A 158 21.54 -17.65 23.43
C ASN A 158 22.90 -17.71 22.70
N TRP A 159 22.96 -17.55 21.38
CA TRP A 159 24.23 -17.48 20.66
C TRP A 159 24.91 -16.13 20.89
N GLU A 160 26.22 -16.14 21.18
CA GLU A 160 26.97 -14.95 21.59
C GLU A 160 27.09 -13.88 20.48
N GLN A 161 27.08 -14.30 19.22
CA GLN A 161 27.18 -13.40 18.08
C GLN A 161 25.95 -12.47 18.01
N GLY A 162 26.20 -11.16 17.89
CA GLY A 162 25.15 -10.20 17.59
C GLY A 162 24.70 -10.35 16.15
N LEU A 163 23.39 -10.27 15.89
CA LEU A 163 22.86 -10.29 14.52
C LEU A 163 22.60 -8.85 14.08
N ASN A 164 23.42 -8.33 13.17
CA ASN A 164 23.23 -7.00 12.61
C ASN A 164 22.60 -7.07 11.21
N PHE A 165 21.28 -7.18 11.16
CA PHE A 165 20.56 -7.27 9.89
C PHE A 165 20.54 -5.94 9.15
N GLN A 166 21.05 -5.90 7.92
CA GLN A 166 20.63 -4.93 6.92
C GLN A 166 19.41 -5.48 6.18
N VAL A 167 18.27 -4.80 6.30
CA VAL A 167 17.02 -5.19 5.65
C VAL A 167 16.82 -4.33 4.40
N ARG A 168 16.60 -4.96 3.25
CA ARG A 168 16.41 -4.31 1.95
C ARG A 168 15.21 -4.91 1.22
N ASP A 169 14.78 -4.23 0.14
CA ASP A 169 13.71 -4.69 -0.74
C ASP A 169 12.42 -5.07 -0.01
N VAL A 170 12.04 -4.28 1.01
CA VAL A 170 10.84 -4.52 1.82
C VAL A 170 9.59 -4.28 0.97
N ARG A 171 8.82 -5.34 0.71
CA ARG A 171 7.53 -5.28 0.01
C ARG A 171 6.44 -5.79 0.93
N ALA A 172 5.46 -4.95 1.21
CA ALA A 172 4.34 -5.29 2.09
C ALA A 172 3.04 -5.41 1.29
N ARG A 173 2.22 -6.40 1.67
CA ARG A 173 0.86 -6.59 1.19
C ARG A 173 -0.08 -6.68 2.36
N VAL A 174 -1.21 -6.01 2.25
CA VAL A 174 -2.26 -6.04 3.27
C VAL A 174 -3.55 -6.48 2.61
N LEU A 175 -4.20 -7.47 3.18
CA LEU A 175 -5.53 -7.93 2.80
C LEU A 175 -6.35 -8.01 4.08
N THR A 176 -7.25 -7.04 4.27
CA THR A 176 -8.11 -6.93 5.47
C THR A 176 -7.32 -7.00 6.78
N ASP A 177 -7.36 -8.16 7.42
CA ASP A 177 -6.83 -8.55 8.71
C ASP A 177 -5.61 -9.47 8.58
N MET A 178 -5.08 -9.66 7.38
CA MET A 178 -3.84 -10.39 7.11
C MET A 178 -2.87 -9.50 6.33
N ALA A 179 -1.58 -9.72 6.56
CA ALA A 179 -0.54 -9.05 5.78
C ALA A 179 0.67 -9.96 5.63
N TRP A 180 1.43 -9.78 4.56
CA TRP A 180 2.75 -10.37 4.45
C TRP A 180 3.78 -9.36 3.97
N VAL A 181 5.00 -9.55 4.43
CA VAL A 181 6.16 -8.74 4.08
C VAL A 181 7.23 -9.66 3.54
N THR A 182 7.65 -9.41 2.30
CA THR A 182 8.85 -10.03 1.72
C THR A 182 10.00 -9.03 1.77
N MET A 183 11.21 -9.54 1.98
CA MET A 183 12.41 -8.72 2.11
C MET A 183 13.66 -9.56 1.87
N LYS A 184 14.77 -8.86 1.63
CA LYS A 184 16.12 -9.42 1.68
C LYS A 184 16.82 -8.96 2.94
N THR A 185 17.52 -9.86 3.60
CA THR A 185 18.29 -9.53 4.81
C THR A 185 19.73 -9.99 4.68
N TYR A 186 20.65 -9.13 5.10
CA TYR A 186 22.10 -9.37 5.08
C TYR A 186 22.59 -9.31 6.54
N VAL A 187 23.29 -10.34 7.01
CA VAL A 187 23.79 -10.41 8.40
C VAL A 187 25.25 -10.02 8.46
N ASP A 188 26.11 -10.77 7.76
CA ASP A 188 27.53 -10.50 7.58
C ASP A 188 27.94 -10.83 6.13
N LEU A 189 29.10 -10.32 5.69
CA LEU A 189 29.61 -10.53 4.32
C LEU A 189 29.77 -12.02 3.97
N ASP A 190 30.04 -12.87 4.97
CA ASP A 190 30.40 -14.27 4.78
C ASP A 190 29.20 -15.24 4.75
N THR A 191 28.04 -14.84 5.29
CA THR A 191 26.87 -15.73 5.43
C THR A 191 25.90 -15.67 4.24
N GLY A 192 26.11 -14.73 3.32
CA GLY A 192 25.23 -14.49 2.19
C GLY A 192 23.87 -13.89 2.58
N PRO A 193 23.08 -13.39 1.61
CA PRO A 193 21.75 -12.86 1.88
C PRO A 193 20.71 -13.95 2.11
N PHE A 194 19.69 -13.61 2.87
CA PHE A 194 18.48 -14.41 3.04
C PHE A 194 17.30 -13.72 2.38
N ASN A 195 16.44 -14.51 1.75
CA ASN A 195 15.06 -14.09 1.50
C ASN A 195 14.24 -14.39 2.75
N MET A 196 13.40 -13.44 3.14
CA MET A 196 12.50 -13.64 4.26
C MET A 196 11.07 -13.27 3.90
N THR A 197 10.11 -14.05 4.41
CA THR A 197 8.68 -13.76 4.37
C THR A 197 8.13 -13.79 5.79
N ASN A 198 7.58 -12.66 6.24
CA ASN A 198 6.84 -12.55 7.48
C ASN A 198 5.36 -12.40 7.17
N VAL A 199 4.51 -13.19 7.85
CA VAL A 199 3.04 -13.07 7.73
C VAL A 199 2.48 -12.67 9.08
N PHE A 200 1.51 -11.76 9.04
CA PHE A 200 0.88 -11.14 10.17
C PHE A 200 -0.63 -11.26 10.09
N GLU A 201 -1.27 -11.35 11.25
CA GLU A 201 -2.72 -11.24 11.41
C GLU A 201 -3.07 -10.12 12.38
N PHE A 202 -4.18 -9.44 12.12
CA PHE A 202 -4.69 -8.34 12.93
C PHE A 202 -5.76 -8.85 13.89
N HIS A 203 -5.44 -8.81 15.19
CA HIS A 203 -6.33 -9.24 16.26
C HIS A 203 -6.47 -8.11 17.28
N ASN A 204 -7.71 -7.72 17.60
CA ASN A 204 -8.04 -6.79 18.68
C ASN A 204 -7.22 -5.47 18.65
N GLY A 205 -7.05 -4.88 17.47
CA GLY A 205 -6.32 -3.61 17.33
C GLY A 205 -4.81 -3.75 17.17
N ARG A 206 -4.27 -4.98 17.10
CA ARG A 206 -2.82 -5.24 17.03
C ARG A 206 -2.47 -6.29 15.99
N TRP A 207 -1.35 -6.09 15.30
CA TRP A 207 -0.75 -7.08 14.42
C TRP A 207 0.11 -8.06 15.19
N TYR A 208 -0.05 -9.35 14.89
CA TYR A 208 0.73 -10.45 15.44
C TYR A 208 1.39 -11.23 14.32
N MET A 209 2.62 -11.69 14.55
CA MET A 209 3.30 -12.59 13.63
C MET A 209 2.70 -14.00 13.74
N VAL A 210 2.37 -14.60 12.60
CA VAL A 210 1.86 -15.98 12.50
C VAL A 210 2.76 -16.88 11.67
N HIS A 211 3.59 -16.30 10.81
CA HIS A 211 4.57 -17.04 10.02
C HIS A 211 5.86 -16.23 9.88
N HIS A 212 6.99 -16.92 10.00
CA HIS A 212 8.31 -16.42 9.63
C HIS A 212 8.99 -17.52 8.81
N HIS A 213 9.45 -17.18 7.61
CA HIS A 213 10.25 -18.08 6.80
C HIS A 213 11.47 -17.33 6.30
N SER A 214 12.65 -17.88 6.60
CA SER A 214 13.92 -17.45 6.04
C SER A 214 14.52 -18.56 5.19
N SER A 215 15.04 -18.22 4.01
CA SER A 215 15.73 -19.14 3.11
C SER A 215 17.03 -18.51 2.63
N VAL A 216 18.10 -19.30 2.53
CA VAL A 216 19.36 -18.85 1.90
C VAL A 216 19.13 -18.45 0.45
N MET A 217 19.76 -17.37 0.01
CA MET A 217 19.86 -17.06 -1.42
C MET A 217 21.19 -17.64 -1.92
N ASN A 218 21.14 -18.58 -2.87
CA ASN A 218 22.34 -18.95 -3.61
C ASN A 218 22.78 -17.73 -4.44
N GLY A 219 24.07 -17.41 -4.42
CA GLY A 219 24.63 -16.23 -5.09
C GLY A 219 24.33 -16.21 -6.60
N GLU A 220 24.18 -14.98 -7.11
CA GLU A 220 23.79 -14.54 -8.47
C GLU A 220 22.25 -14.45 -8.69
N VAL A 221 21.64 -13.34 -9.09
CA VAL A 221 22.05 -12.25 -10.00
C VAL A 221 21.44 -10.92 -9.50
N GLU A 222 22.22 -9.84 -9.52
CA GLU A 222 21.66 -8.49 -9.58
C GLU A 222 20.77 -8.38 -10.83
N GLN A 223 19.47 -8.59 -10.69
CA GLN A 223 18.52 -8.07 -11.68
C GLN A 223 18.50 -6.55 -11.50
N HIS A 224 19.47 -5.90 -12.14
CA HIS A 224 19.29 -4.54 -12.63
C HIS A 224 18.12 -4.58 -13.63
N ASN A 225 16.90 -4.48 -13.11
CA ASN A 225 15.76 -4.09 -13.93
C ASN A 225 15.96 -2.62 -14.28
N VAL A 226 16.69 -2.39 -15.37
CA VAL A 226 16.56 -1.18 -16.18
C VAL A 226 15.11 -1.16 -16.65
N HIS A 227 14.30 -0.28 -16.09
CA HIS A 227 13.06 0.16 -16.72
C HIS A 227 13.28 1.60 -17.12
N GLY A 228 13.46 1.79 -18.43
CA GLY A 228 13.09 3.03 -19.09
C GLY A 228 11.58 3.11 -19.28
#